data_AF-A0A7S0P594-F1
#
_entry.id   AF-A0A7S0P594-F1
#
_cell.length_a   1.000
_cell.length_b   1.000
_cell.length_c   1.000
_cell.angle_alpha   90.00
_cell.angle_beta   90.00
_cell.angle_gamma   90.00
#
_symmetry.space_group_name_H-M   'P 1'
#
loop_
_entity.id
_entity.type
_entity.pdbx_description
1 polymer ?
#
loop_
_entity_poly.entity_id
_entity_poly.type
_entity_poly.pdbx_seq_one_letter_code
_entity_poly.pdbx_strand_id
1 'polypeptide(L)'
;AFSLESDCPTQQQPAAPPSLLPSTAPMRLVVQRVSSASVHVEGELVGQIGRGLLVLVGIATADGDAAIEWGVRKVVGLRLWEGSNGKAWAQGLKDARLQLLLVSQFTLHAVLKGNKP
;
A
#
# COMPACT_ATOMS: atom_id res chain seq x y z
N ALA A 1 -17.24 22.44 60.39
CA ALA A 1 -16.52 21.51 59.51
C ALA A 1 -17.34 21.37 58.23
N PHE A 2 -17.00 22.13 57.19
CA PHE A 2 -17.66 22.06 55.88
C PHE A 2 -16.51 21.89 54.89
N SER A 3 -16.27 20.63 54.51
CA SER A 3 -15.19 20.26 53.61
C SER A 3 -15.47 20.75 52.21
N LEU A 4 -14.42 21.25 51.57
CA LEU A 4 -14.35 21.68 50.18
C LEU A 4 -14.53 20.47 49.25
N GLU A 5 -15.60 20.45 48.47
CA GLU A 5 -15.69 19.67 47.23
C GLU A 5 -15.85 20.66 46.08
N SER A 6 -14.71 21.14 45.59
CA SER A 6 -14.62 21.84 44.31
C SER A 6 -14.45 20.79 43.23
N ASP A 7 -15.58 20.34 42.69
CA ASP A 7 -15.66 19.48 41.50
C ASP A 7 -14.99 20.19 40.31
N CYS A 8 -13.84 19.66 39.89
CA CYS A 8 -13.17 20.05 38.66
C CYS A 8 -13.85 19.31 37.51
N PRO A 9 -14.52 19.98 36.55
CA PRO A 9 -15.07 19.29 35.41
C PRO A 9 -13.91 18.81 34.55
N THR A 10 -13.66 17.50 34.62
CA THR A 10 -12.71 16.80 33.75
C THR A 10 -13.20 17.00 32.33
N GLN A 11 -12.57 17.92 31.59
CA GLN A 11 -12.80 18.04 30.16
C GLN A 11 -12.34 16.74 29.50
N GLN A 12 -13.32 15.92 29.10
CA GLN A 12 -13.09 14.81 28.18
C GLN A 12 -12.57 15.40 26.86
N GLN A 13 -11.27 15.27 26.65
CA GLN A 13 -10.69 15.39 25.32
C GLN A 13 -11.40 14.40 24.39
N PRO A 14 -11.83 14.83 23.19
CA PRO A 14 -12.36 13.89 22.21
C PRO A 14 -11.24 12.90 21.87
N ALA A 15 -11.56 11.61 21.98
CA ALA A 15 -10.65 10.53 21.62
C ALA A 15 -10.08 10.80 20.22
N ALA A 16 -8.74 10.82 20.12
CA ALA A 16 -8.06 10.92 18.84
C ALA A 16 -8.60 9.82 17.89
N PRO A 17 -8.78 10.11 16.60
CA PRO A 17 -9.24 9.10 15.64
C PRO A 17 -8.31 7.89 15.72
N PRO A 18 -8.84 6.65 15.65
CA PRO A 18 -8.02 5.45 15.71
C PRO A 18 -6.92 5.57 14.67
N SER A 19 -5.67 5.57 15.14
CA SER A 19 -4.48 5.61 14.30
C SER A 19 -4.58 4.50 13.25
N LEU A 20 -4.69 4.88 11.97
CA LEU A 20 -4.95 3.98 10.85
C LEU A 20 -3.77 3.08 10.44
N LEU A 21 -2.86 2.78 11.37
CA LEU A 21 -1.74 1.88 11.11
C LEU A 21 -1.64 0.85 12.24
N PRO A 22 -1.88 -0.44 11.98
CA PRO A 22 -1.53 -1.49 12.93
C PRO A 22 -0.01 -1.52 13.12
N SER A 23 0.40 -1.66 14.38
CA SER A 23 1.77 -1.46 14.89
C SER A 23 2.77 -2.58 14.55
N THR A 24 2.43 -3.58 13.73
CA THR A 24 3.30 -4.77 13.57
C THR A 24 3.36 -5.24 12.12
N ALA A 25 4.24 -4.57 11.35
CA ALA A 25 4.73 -4.88 10.01
C ALA A 25 3.70 -5.37 8.96
N PRO A 26 3.04 -4.45 8.24
CA PRO A 26 2.04 -4.78 7.23
C PRO A 26 2.66 -5.22 5.88
N MET A 27 1.83 -5.86 5.07
CA MET A 27 1.97 -6.09 3.62
C MET A 27 2.80 -4.99 2.95
N ARG A 28 3.84 -5.39 2.21
CA ARG A 28 4.74 -4.49 1.49
C ARG A 28 4.43 -4.52 0.01
N LEU A 29 4.41 -3.34 -0.60
CA LEU A 29 4.14 -3.15 -2.01
C LEU A 29 5.21 -2.26 -2.61
N VAL A 30 5.89 -2.73 -3.66
CA VAL A 30 6.71 -1.87 -4.52
C VAL A 30 5.95 -1.64 -5.81
N VAL A 31 5.51 -0.40 -6.03
CA VAL A 31 4.72 -0.03 -7.21
C VAL A 31 5.62 0.68 -8.20
N GLN A 32 5.68 0.17 -9.43
CA GLN A 32 6.49 0.70 -10.51
C GLN A 32 5.59 1.10 -11.68
N ARG A 33 5.69 2.36 -12.10
CA ARG A 33 5.07 2.82 -13.34
C ARG A 33 5.91 2.36 -14.52
N VAL A 34 5.32 1.57 -15.42
CA VAL A 34 6.03 0.93 -16.52
C VAL A 34 5.41 1.28 -17.88
N SER A 35 6.23 1.36 -18.91
CA SER A 35 5.78 1.40 -20.30
C SER A 35 5.37 0.02 -20.81
N SER A 36 6.02 -1.03 -20.29
CA SER A 36 5.69 -2.45 -20.47
C SER A 36 6.39 -3.27 -19.39
N ALA A 37 5.86 -4.45 -19.09
CA ALA A 37 6.51 -5.43 -18.22
C ALA A 37 6.14 -6.86 -18.65
N SER A 38 7.03 -7.82 -18.42
CA SER A 38 6.78 -9.23 -18.69
C SER A 38 7.45 -10.10 -17.64
N VAL A 39 6.88 -11.29 -17.43
CA VAL A 39 7.44 -12.35 -16.57
C VAL A 39 7.62 -13.58 -17.43
N HIS A 40 8.83 -14.14 -17.35
CA HIS A 40 9.17 -15.40 -17.99
C HIS A 40 9.53 -16.43 -16.92
N VAL A 41 9.06 -17.65 -17.09
CA VAL A 41 9.44 -18.81 -16.28
C VAL A 41 9.93 -19.86 -17.26
N GLU A 42 11.15 -20.35 -17.12
CA GLU A 42 11.60 -21.40 -18.04
C GLU A 42 12.12 -20.86 -19.38
N GLY A 43 12.07 -19.54 -19.57
CA GLY A 43 12.12 -18.90 -20.89
C GLY A 43 10.73 -18.70 -21.53
N GLU A 44 9.67 -19.26 -20.94
CA GLU A 44 8.29 -19.13 -21.44
C GLU A 44 7.59 -17.91 -20.85
N LEU A 45 6.84 -17.18 -21.68
CA LEU A 45 6.10 -16.00 -21.27
C LEU A 45 4.84 -16.41 -20.48
N VAL A 46 4.80 -16.08 -19.19
CA VAL A 46 3.65 -16.39 -18.31
C VAL A 46 2.74 -15.19 -18.05
N GLY A 47 3.23 -13.98 -18.31
CA GLY A 47 2.44 -12.76 -18.15
C GLY A 47 3.13 -11.57 -18.78
N GLN A 48 2.35 -10.71 -19.44
CA GLN A 48 2.83 -9.47 -20.05
C GLN A 48 1.79 -8.38 -19.92
N ILE A 49 2.28 -7.16 -19.73
CA ILE A 49 1.49 -5.93 -19.83
C ILE A 49 2.21 -4.91 -20.71
N GLY A 50 1.42 -4.07 -21.39
CA GLY A 50 1.85 -2.80 -21.95
C GLY A 50 1.93 -1.71 -20.89
N ARG A 51 1.49 -0.50 -21.24
CA ARG A 51 1.54 0.66 -20.34
C ARG A 51 0.69 0.40 -19.09
N GLY A 52 1.31 0.54 -17.91
CA GLY A 52 0.67 0.08 -16.68
C GLY A 52 1.50 0.17 -15.42
N LEU A 53 1.15 -0.68 -14.46
CA LEU A 53 1.91 -0.90 -13.23
C LEU A 53 2.45 -2.31 -13.16
N LEU A 54 3.72 -2.42 -12.80
CA LEU A 54 4.28 -3.62 -12.20
C LEU A 54 4.26 -3.42 -10.68
N VAL A 55 3.68 -4.37 -9.95
CA VAL A 55 3.65 -4.33 -8.49
C VAL A 55 4.28 -5.59 -7.94
N LEU A 56 5.34 -5.41 -7.17
CA LEU A 56 5.95 -6.48 -6.38
C LEU A 56 5.23 -6.54 -5.03
N VAL A 57 4.68 -7.70 -4.71
CA VAL A 57 3.80 -7.91 -3.57
C VAL A 57 4.50 -8.78 -2.53
N GLY A 58 4.78 -8.20 -1.37
CA GLY A 58 5.33 -8.91 -0.21
C GLY A 58 4.27 -9.09 0.86
N ILE A 59 3.81 -10.32 1.06
CA ILE A 59 2.83 -10.68 2.09
C ILE A 59 3.60 -11.27 3.29
N ALA A 60 3.30 -10.79 4.49
CA ALA A 60 3.81 -11.33 5.74
C ALA A 60 2.80 -12.32 6.34
N THR A 61 3.26 -13.20 7.24
CA THR A 61 2.40 -14.18 7.90
C THR A 61 1.33 -13.56 8.81
N ALA A 62 1.53 -12.32 9.24
CA ALA A 62 0.58 -11.57 10.05
C ALA A 62 -0.47 -10.81 9.22
N ASP A 63 -0.34 -10.81 7.88
CA ASP A 63 -1.30 -10.13 7.01
C ASP A 63 -2.59 -10.96 6.91
N GLY A 64 -3.70 -10.37 7.36
CA GLY A 64 -5.05 -10.87 7.14
C GLY A 64 -5.80 -10.09 6.04
N ASP A 65 -7.08 -10.40 5.87
CA ASP A 65 -7.93 -9.82 4.82
C ASP A 65 -7.94 -8.29 4.81
N ALA A 66 -7.90 -7.66 5.99
CA ALA A 66 -7.87 -6.21 6.11
C ALA A 66 -6.61 -5.57 5.47
N ALA A 67 -5.45 -6.24 5.55
CA ALA A 67 -4.22 -5.78 4.93
C ALA A 67 -4.29 -5.90 3.40
N ILE A 68 -4.85 -7.01 2.91
CA ILE A 68 -5.05 -7.26 1.49
C ILE A 68 -6.02 -6.24 0.90
N GLU A 69 -7.17 -6.02 1.55
CA GLU A 69 -8.16 -5.05 1.11
C GLU A 69 -7.58 -3.63 1.06
N TRP A 70 -6.79 -3.27 2.07
CA TRP A 70 -6.06 -2.01 2.09
C TRP A 70 -5.08 -1.92 0.91
N GLY A 71 -4.29 -2.95 0.64
CA GLY A 71 -3.32 -3.00 -0.45
C GLY A 71 -3.98 -2.85 -1.82
N VAL A 72 -5.05 -3.60 -2.07
CA VAL A 72 -5.84 -3.52 -3.31
C VAL A 72 -6.41 -2.12 -3.50
N ARG A 73 -7.05 -1.56 -2.46
CA ARG A 73 -7.61 -0.20 -2.51
C ARG A 73 -6.54 0.84 -2.80
N LYS A 74 -5.34 0.70 -2.22
CA LYS A 74 -4.21 1.59 -2.47
C LYS A 74 -3.73 1.48 -3.91
N VAL A 75 -3.39 0.29 -4.40
CA VAL A 75 -2.86 0.08 -5.77
C VAL A 75 -3.84 0.59 -6.83
N VAL A 76 -5.12 0.26 -6.70
CA VAL A 76 -6.16 0.68 -7.66
C VAL A 76 -6.45 2.18 -7.58
N GLY A 77 -6.29 2.78 -6.40
CA GLY A 77 -6.53 4.21 -6.18
C GLY A 77 -5.34 5.12 -6.47
N LEU A 78 -4.16 4.58 -6.77
CA LEU A 78 -2.97 5.38 -7.07
C LEU A 78 -3.15 6.18 -8.36
N ARG A 79 -2.84 7.47 -8.28
CA ARG A 79 -2.85 8.40 -9.42
C ARG A 79 -1.43 8.72 -9.83
N LEU A 80 -0.94 8.04 -10.86
CA LEU A 80 0.48 8.06 -11.26
C LEU A 80 0.70 8.64 -12.66
N TRP A 81 -0.37 9.01 -13.37
CA TRP A 81 -0.30 9.57 -14.72
C TRP A 81 -0.83 11.00 -14.78
N GLU A 82 -0.41 11.70 -15.82
CA GLU A 82 -0.83 13.06 -16.11
C GLU A 82 -2.30 13.10 -16.53
N GLY A 83 -3.00 14.14 -16.08
CA GLY A 83 -4.36 14.44 -16.51
C GLY A 83 -4.42 15.15 -17.85
N SER A 84 -5.63 15.29 -18.39
CA SER A 84 -5.91 16.02 -19.64
C SER A 84 -5.49 17.50 -19.61
N ASN A 85 -5.31 18.07 -18.42
CA ASN A 85 -4.85 19.43 -18.18
C ASN A 85 -3.34 19.52 -17.90
N GLY A 86 -2.56 18.46 -18.16
CA GLY A 86 -1.12 18.41 -17.88
C GLY A 86 -0.77 18.32 -16.39
N LYS A 87 -1.76 18.14 -15.51
CA LYS A 87 -1.50 17.98 -14.08
C LYS A 87 -0.88 16.61 -13.81
N ALA A 88 0.37 16.60 -13.33
CA ALA A 88 1.01 15.39 -12.82
C ALA A 88 0.20 14.77 -11.67
N TRP A 89 0.24 13.44 -11.53
CA TRP A 89 -0.42 12.69 -10.45
C TRP A 89 -1.96 12.84 -10.43
N ALA A 90 -2.60 12.85 -11.60
CA ALA A 90 -4.05 13.10 -11.72
C ALA A 90 -4.87 11.88 -12.14
N GLN A 91 -4.33 11.02 -13.02
CA GLN A 91 -5.03 9.82 -13.52
C GLN A 91 -4.54 8.56 -12.81
N GLY A 92 -5.49 7.69 -12.46
CA GLY A 92 -5.22 6.36 -11.93
C GLY A 92 -5.30 5.26 -12.98
N LEU A 93 -5.10 4.02 -12.50
CA LEU A 93 -5.09 2.82 -13.35
C LEU A 93 -6.39 2.66 -14.15
N LYS A 94 -7.53 2.92 -13.50
CA LYS A 94 -8.87 2.83 -14.11
C LYS A 94 -9.13 3.93 -15.14
N ASP A 95 -8.70 5.15 -14.85
CA ASP A 95 -8.98 6.33 -15.67
C ASP A 95 -8.30 6.24 -17.05
N ALA A 96 -7.09 5.69 -17.07
CA ALA A 96 -6.27 5.59 -18.27
C ALA A 96 -6.33 4.20 -18.95
N ARG A 97 -7.27 3.32 -18.54
CA ARG A 97 -7.42 1.93 -19.04
C ARG A 97 -6.10 1.16 -19.07
N LEU A 98 -5.33 1.29 -18.01
CA LEU A 98 -3.98 0.76 -17.94
C LEU A 98 -3.97 -0.66 -17.39
N GLN A 99 -2.88 -1.37 -17.67
CA GLN A 99 -2.71 -2.76 -17.27
C GLN A 99 -1.95 -2.88 -15.96
N LEU A 100 -2.14 -4.00 -15.26
CA LEU A 100 -1.52 -4.28 -13.97
C LEU A 100 -0.91 -5.68 -14.01
N LEU A 101 0.35 -5.78 -13.62
CA LEU A 101 1.07 -7.03 -13.44
C LEU A 101 1.48 -7.15 -11.98
N LEU A 102 0.96 -8.15 -11.29
CA LEU A 102 1.29 -8.45 -9.90
C LEU A 102 2.27 -9.61 -9.86
N VAL A 103 3.37 -9.43 -9.14
CA VAL A 103 4.39 -10.47 -8.95
C VAL A 103 4.63 -10.66 -7.46
N SER A 104 4.52 -11.90 -7.00
CA SER A 104 4.84 -12.26 -5.61
C SER A 104 6.33 -12.05 -5.35
N GLN A 105 6.68 -11.29 -4.30
CA GLN A 105 8.05 -10.93 -3.95
C GLN A 105 8.27 -11.00 -2.43
N PHE A 106 8.57 -12.22 -1.94
CA PHE A 106 8.80 -12.44 -0.51
C PHE A 106 10.01 -11.69 0.05
N THR A 107 11.02 -11.41 -0.79
CA THR A 107 12.25 -10.73 -0.36
C THR A 107 12.02 -9.29 0.11
N LEU A 108 10.86 -8.70 -0.19
CA LEU A 108 10.49 -7.39 0.36
C LEU A 108 10.44 -7.38 1.88
N HIS A 109 10.26 -8.54 2.52
CA HIS A 109 10.27 -8.70 3.98
C HIS A 109 11.62 -9.17 4.55
N ALA A 110 12.67 -9.25 3.74
CA ALA A 110 14.00 -9.64 4.20
C ALA A 110 14.54 -8.69 5.29
N VAL A 111 15.26 -9.26 6.27
CA VAL A 111 15.89 -8.51 7.35
C VAL A 111 17.40 -8.75 7.30
N LEU A 112 18.13 -7.71 6.93
CA LEU A 112 19.58 -7.75 6.83
C LEU A 112 20.22 -7.46 8.19
N LYS A 113 20.73 -8.50 8.86
CA LYS A 113 21.66 -8.36 10.01
C LYS A 113 23.13 -8.25 9.59
N GLY A 114 23.41 -8.57 8.33
CA GLY A 114 24.69 -8.46 7.63
C GLY A 114 24.39 -8.38 6.14
N ASN A 115 25.19 -9.04 5.29
CA ASN A 115 24.96 -9.00 3.84
C ASN A 115 24.00 -10.09 3.32
N LYS A 116 23.48 -10.95 4.20
CA LYS A 116 22.54 -12.02 3.84
C LYS A 116 21.11 -11.62 4.20
N PRO A 117 20.18 -11.62 3.22
CA PRO A 117 18.75 -11.37 3.44
C PRO A 117 18.04 -12.52 4.18
#